data_AF-A0A7V9USW9-F1
#
_entry.id   AF-A0A7V9USW9-F1
#
_cell.length_a   1.000
_cell.length_b   1.000
_cell.length_c   1.000
_cell.angle_alpha   90.00
_cell.angle_beta   90.00
_cell.angle_gamma   90.00
#
_symmetry.space_group_name_H-M   'P 1'
#
loop_
_entity.id
_entity.type
_entity.pdbx_description
1 polymer ?
#
loop_
_entity_poly.entity_id
_entity_poly.type
_entity_poly.pdbx_seq_one_letter_code
_entity_poly.pdbx_strand_id
1 'polypeptide(L)'
;MEALKTAAEFDGAELVRRAHSGDGTAWEEIVTNYSRRIFNLAYRFTSSVDAAEDLTQEVFIRIYKTLEQYDAKQGDLSNWLMRLARNLIIDDYRHRQRNPQNTMADDVEDHVYHLRSAGTSAQKEMERRELAAQVQEGIDKLP
;
A
#
# COMPACT_ATOMS: atom_id res chain seq x y z
N MET A 1 2.66 -28.70 4.35
CA MET A 1 1.87 -27.62 3.70
C MET A 1 1.12 -26.89 4.81
N GLU A 2 1.77 -25.94 5.47
CA GLU A 2 1.24 -25.32 6.72
C GLU A 2 1.64 -23.84 6.83
N ALA A 3 1.90 -23.18 5.70
CA ALA A 3 2.34 -21.78 5.63
C ALA A 3 1.38 -20.90 4.82
N LEU A 4 0.08 -21.20 4.95
CA LEU A 4 -1.00 -20.35 4.50
C LEU A 4 -1.96 -20.09 5.66
N LYS A 5 -1.41 -19.82 6.85
CA LYS A 5 -2.12 -19.00 7.84
C LYS A 5 -2.13 -17.58 7.29
N THR A 6 -3.13 -17.34 6.45
CA THR A 6 -3.51 -16.07 5.85
C THR A 6 -3.47 -14.97 6.90
N ALA A 7 -3.05 -13.78 6.50
CA ALA A 7 -3.06 -12.53 7.25
C ALA A 7 -4.45 -12.07 7.76
N ALA A 8 -5.41 -13.00 7.83
CA ALA A 8 -6.81 -12.83 8.15
C ALA A 8 -7.17 -13.16 9.61
N GLU A 9 -6.22 -13.60 10.45
CA GLU A 9 -6.50 -13.91 11.87
C GLU A 9 -5.73 -13.04 12.88
N PHE A 10 -4.85 -12.14 12.44
CA PHE A 10 -4.32 -11.09 13.31
C PHE A 10 -5.24 -9.87 13.25
N ASP A 11 -5.70 -9.40 14.42
CA ASP A 11 -6.44 -8.14 14.51
C ASP A 11 -5.50 -7.00 14.08
N GLY A 12 -5.53 -6.66 12.79
CA GLY A 12 -4.72 -5.58 12.22
C GLY A 12 -4.94 -4.25 12.93
N ALA A 13 -6.13 -4.05 13.52
CA ALA A 13 -6.40 -2.89 14.36
C ALA A 13 -5.61 -2.93 15.66
N GLU A 14 -5.51 -4.09 16.32
CA GLU A 14 -4.66 -4.26 17.51
C GLU A 14 -3.18 -4.08 17.18
N LEU A 15 -2.73 -4.65 16.06
CA LEU A 15 -1.34 -4.54 15.63
C LEU A 15 -0.96 -3.07 15.39
N VAL A 16 -1.84 -2.30 14.74
CA VAL A 16 -1.67 -0.86 14.55
C VAL A 16 -1.70 -0.09 15.87
N ARG A 17 -2.65 -0.40 16.77
CA ARG A 17 -2.73 0.25 18.10
C ARG A 17 -1.43 0.08 18.89
N ARG A 18 -0.90 -1.14 18.94
CA ARG A 18 0.35 -1.46 19.63
C ARG A 18 1.55 -0.77 18.99
N ALA A 19 1.68 -0.84 17.66
CA ALA A 19 2.76 -0.16 16.95
C ALA A 19 2.73 1.36 17.21
N HIS A 20 1.54 1.97 17.25
CA HIS A 20 1.38 3.39 17.57
C HIS A 20 1.72 3.72 19.03
N SER A 21 1.48 2.80 19.98
CA SER A 21 1.87 2.99 21.38
C SER A 21 3.38 2.80 21.64
N GLY A 22 4.19 2.66 20.58
CA GLY A 22 5.64 2.49 20.68
C GLY A 22 6.09 1.04 20.86
N ASP A 23 5.20 0.07 20.69
CA ASP A 23 5.58 -1.34 20.70
C ASP A 23 6.31 -1.71 19.40
N GLY A 24 7.64 -1.72 19.47
CA GLY A 24 8.50 -2.08 18.35
C GLY A 24 8.24 -3.49 17.81
N THR A 25 7.74 -4.42 18.64
CA THR A 25 7.46 -5.80 18.20
C THR A 25 6.26 -5.85 17.26
N ALA A 26 5.24 -5.02 17.52
CA ALA A 26 4.08 -4.92 16.64
C ALA A 26 4.44 -4.32 15.28
N TRP A 27 5.34 -3.33 15.27
CA TRP A 27 5.88 -2.78 14.01
C TRP A 27 6.73 -3.81 13.26
N GLU A 28 7.61 -4.53 13.95
CA GLU A 28 8.43 -5.59 13.36
C GLU A 28 7.58 -6.69 12.72
N GLU A 29 6.46 -7.05 13.34
CA GLU A 29 5.50 -8.00 12.78
C GLU A 29 4.85 -7.48 11.49
N ILE A 30 4.47 -6.20 11.44
CA ILE A 30 3.99 -5.56 10.19
C ILE A 30 5.09 -5.66 9.12
N VAL A 31 6.30 -5.21 9.41
CA VAL A 31 7.40 -5.21 8.43
C VAL A 31 7.68 -6.64 7.94
N THR A 32 7.77 -7.61 8.83
CA THR A 32 8.04 -9.01 8.50
C THR A 32 6.95 -9.58 7.57
N ASN A 33 5.68 -9.32 7.88
CA ASN A 33 4.54 -9.85 7.12
C ASN A 33 4.39 -9.25 5.72
N TYR A 34 4.80 -7.99 5.51
CA TYR A 34 4.58 -7.28 4.24
C TYR A 34 5.86 -7.05 3.43
N SER A 35 7.05 -7.21 4.01
CA SER A 35 8.36 -6.91 3.39
C SER A 35 8.50 -7.55 2.02
N ARG A 36 8.33 -8.87 1.93
CA ARG A 36 8.45 -9.61 0.66
C ARG A 36 7.48 -9.12 -0.42
N ARG A 37 6.25 -8.76 -0.05
CA ARG A 37 5.23 -8.31 -1.01
C ARG A 37 5.54 -6.90 -1.51
N ILE A 38 5.99 -6.00 -0.63
CA ILE A 38 6.37 -4.64 -0.98
C ILE A 38 7.66 -4.66 -1.81
N PHE A 39 8.67 -5.42 -1.39
CA PHE A 39 9.92 -5.59 -2.13
C PHE A 39 9.69 -6.09 -3.55
N ASN A 40 8.92 -7.17 -3.71
CA ASN A 40 8.60 -7.70 -5.04
C ASN A 40 7.83 -6.68 -5.90
N LEU A 41 7.04 -5.79 -5.28
CA LEU A 41 6.37 -4.73 -6.01
C LEU A 41 7.37 -3.65 -6.43
N ALA A 42 8.22 -3.18 -5.51
CA ALA A 42 9.26 -2.18 -5.79
C ALA A 42 10.22 -2.66 -6.89
N TYR A 43 10.69 -3.89 -6.80
CA TYR A 43 11.58 -4.52 -7.79
C TYR A 43 11.00 -4.50 -9.20
N ARG A 44 9.69 -4.65 -9.37
CA ARG A 44 9.05 -4.57 -10.70
C ARG A 44 9.07 -3.18 -11.33
N PHE A 45 9.33 -2.14 -10.54
CA PHE A 45 9.43 -0.75 -11.02
C PHE A 45 10.87 -0.24 -11.08
N THR A 46 11.77 -0.81 -10.28
CA THR A 46 13.18 -0.42 -10.26
C THR A 46 14.06 -1.30 -11.13
N SER A 47 13.67 -2.56 -11.36
CA SER A 47 14.48 -3.60 -12.04
C SER A 47 15.89 -3.80 -11.45
N SER A 48 16.11 -3.33 -10.22
CA SER A 48 17.38 -3.35 -9.51
C SER A 48 17.13 -3.69 -8.05
N VAL A 49 17.93 -4.63 -7.52
CA VAL A 49 17.79 -5.14 -6.15
C VAL A 49 18.06 -4.03 -5.15
N ASP A 50 19.19 -3.35 -5.28
CA ASP A 50 19.60 -2.27 -4.36
C ASP A 50 18.54 -1.14 -4.35
N ALA A 51 18.10 -0.70 -5.52
CA ALA A 51 17.06 0.31 -5.63
C ALA A 51 15.70 -0.16 -5.07
N ALA A 52 15.39 -1.45 -5.18
CA ALA A 52 14.16 -2.02 -4.61
C ALA A 52 14.22 -2.10 -3.08
N GLU A 53 15.38 -2.43 -2.50
CA GLU A 53 15.60 -2.42 -1.05
C GLU A 53 15.42 -1.02 -0.49
N ASP A 54 16.08 -0.03 -1.08
CA ASP A 54 15.97 1.39 -0.67
C ASP A 54 14.53 1.90 -0.75
N LEU A 55 13.85 1.65 -1.88
CA LEU A 55 12.46 2.06 -2.05
C LEU A 55 11.53 1.35 -1.06
N THR A 56 11.78 0.07 -0.78
CA THR A 56 11.01 -0.69 0.21
C THR A 56 11.14 -0.08 1.61
N GLN A 57 12.36 0.27 2.01
CA GLN A 57 12.62 0.94 3.29
C GLN A 57 11.89 2.29 3.35
N GLU A 58 11.99 3.11 2.31
CA GLU A 58 11.30 4.40 2.25
C GLU A 58 9.78 4.24 2.35
N VAL A 59 9.22 3.25 1.66
CA VAL A 59 7.79 2.91 1.73
C VAL A 59 7.38 2.57 3.16
N PHE A 60 8.15 1.73 3.87
CA PHE A 60 7.86 1.40 5.26
C PHE A 60 7.96 2.60 6.20
N ILE A 61 8.94 3.48 6.01
CA ILE A 61 9.06 4.73 6.79
C ILE A 61 7.81 5.60 6.58
N ARG A 62 7.33 5.72 5.34
CA ARG A 62 6.11 6.49 5.02
C ARG A 62 4.84 5.82 5.57
N ILE A 63 4.75 4.49 5.52
CA ILE A 63 3.66 3.73 6.15
C ILE A 63 3.64 3.98 7.66
N TYR A 64 4.79 3.88 8.33
CA TYR A 64 4.90 4.13 9.78
C TYR A 64 4.38 5.53 10.14
N LYS A 65 4.81 6.55 9.39
CA LYS A 65 4.37 7.95 9.59
C LYS A 65 2.88 8.20 9.34
N THR A 66 2.21 7.32 8.60
CA THR A 66 0.80 7.46 8.24
C THR A 66 -0.08 6.39 8.89
N LEU A 67 0.50 5.56 9.77
CA LEU A 67 -0.16 4.42 10.38
C LEU A 67 -1.39 4.83 11.21
N GLU A 68 -1.36 6.02 11.82
CA GLU A 68 -2.48 6.64 12.53
C GLU A 68 -3.73 6.85 11.67
N GLN A 69 -3.59 6.89 10.33
CA GLN A 69 -4.68 7.08 9.39
C GLN A 69 -5.41 5.77 9.06
N TYR A 70 -4.90 4.63 9.54
CA TYR A 70 -5.58 3.35 9.37
C TYR A 70 -6.89 3.33 10.15
N ASP A 71 -7.98 3.05 9.45
CA ASP A 71 -9.31 2.89 10.02
C ASP A 71 -9.84 1.49 9.71
N ALA A 72 -9.95 0.67 10.76
CA ALA A 72 -10.45 -0.70 10.66
C ALA A 72 -11.89 -0.78 10.12
N LYS A 73 -12.67 0.29 10.19
CA LYS A 73 -14.02 0.36 9.60
C LYS A 73 -13.99 0.44 8.07
N GLN A 74 -12.89 0.92 7.49
CA GLN A 74 -12.75 1.11 6.03
C GLN A 74 -12.11 -0.10 5.33
N GLY A 75 -11.51 -1.03 6.10
CA GLY A 75 -10.95 -2.27 5.58
C GLY A 75 -9.88 -2.88 6.48
N ASP A 76 -9.41 -4.06 6.09
CA ASP A 76 -8.31 -4.75 6.75
C ASP A 76 -6.96 -4.06 6.48
N LEU A 77 -6.04 -4.22 7.44
CA LEU A 77 -4.70 -3.63 7.39
C LEU A 77 -3.93 -4.02 6.11
N SER A 78 -4.05 -5.28 5.67
CA SER A 78 -3.35 -5.76 4.47
C SER A 78 -3.76 -4.97 3.23
N ASN A 79 -5.06 -4.73 3.04
CA ASN A 79 -5.52 -3.96 1.88
C ASN A 79 -5.12 -2.48 1.96
N TRP A 80 -5.26 -1.85 3.12
CA TRP A 80 -4.85 -0.44 3.30
C TRP A 80 -3.35 -0.27 3.04
N LEU A 81 -2.52 -1.11 3.65
CA LEU A 81 -1.06 -1.05 3.56
C LEU A 81 -0.58 -1.31 2.13
N MET A 82 -1.11 -2.34 1.46
CA MET A 82 -0.71 -2.64 0.08
C MET A 82 -1.18 -1.57 -0.93
N ARG A 83 -2.31 -0.89 -0.67
CA ARG A 83 -2.74 0.26 -1.49
C ARG A 83 -1.80 1.44 -1.30
N LEU A 84 -1.45 1.77 -0.06
CA LEU A 84 -0.50 2.85 0.23
C LEU A 84 0.87 2.57 -0.39
N ALA A 85 1.43 1.37 -0.16
CA ALA A 85 2.71 0.97 -0.73
C ALA A 85 2.73 1.09 -2.26
N ARG A 86 1.68 0.60 -2.94
CA ARG A 86 1.54 0.74 -4.40
C ARG A 86 1.55 2.19 -4.85
N ASN A 87 0.81 3.06 -4.16
CA ASN A 87 0.74 4.48 -4.51
C ASN A 87 2.12 5.14 -4.40
N LEU A 88 2.84 4.87 -3.30
CA LEU A 88 4.18 5.40 -3.06
C LEU A 88 5.18 4.94 -4.12
N ILE A 89 5.17 3.65 -4.47
CA ILE A 89 6.06 3.09 -5.49
C ILE A 89 5.76 3.67 -6.89
N ILE A 90 4.48 3.80 -7.25
CA ILE A 90 4.09 4.40 -8.54
C ILE A 90 4.47 5.88 -8.61
N ASP A 91 4.35 6.61 -7.51
CA ASP A 91 4.72 8.02 -7.44
C ASP A 91 6.23 8.21 -7.62
N ASP A 92 7.05 7.43 -6.90
CA ASP A 92 8.50 7.39 -7.06
C ASP A 92 8.90 7.07 -8.51
N TYR A 93 8.31 6.03 -9.10
CA TYR A 93 8.55 5.67 -10.50
C TYR A 93 8.22 6.82 -11.46
N ARG A 94 7.07 7.48 -11.29
CA ARG A 94 6.66 8.62 -12.13
C ARG A 94 7.60 9.82 -11.96
N HIS A 95 8.09 10.04 -10.75
CA HIS A 95 9.05 11.10 -10.46
C HIS A 95 10.38 10.85 -11.19
N ARG A 96 10.91 9.62 -11.12
CA ARG A 96 12.15 9.22 -11.83
C ARG A 96 12.01 9.35 -13.35
N GLN A 97 10.90 8.91 -13.92
CA GLN A 97 10.62 9.04 -15.35
C GLN A 97 10.55 10.49 -15.84
N ARG A 98 10.09 11.42 -14.99
CA ARG A 98 10.05 12.85 -15.30
C ARG A 98 11.39 13.54 -15.15
N ASN A 99 12.35 12.94 -14.46
CA ASN A 99 13.66 13.52 -14.22
C ASN A 99 14.81 12.54 -14.55
N PRO A 100 15.02 12.20 -15.84
CA PRO A 100 15.97 11.16 -16.26
C PRO A 100 17.43 11.51 -15.93
N GLN A 101 17.75 12.80 -15.79
CA GLN A 101 19.10 13.28 -15.46
C GLN A 101 19.60 12.78 -14.09
N ASN A 102 18.70 12.26 -13.23
CA ASN A 102 19.04 11.71 -11.92
C ASN A 102 19.15 10.17 -11.90
N THR A 103 18.95 9.51 -13.05
CA THR A 103 18.86 8.04 -13.15
C THR A 103 19.78 7.58 -14.28
N MET A 104 21.10 7.66 -14.07
CA MET A 104 22.08 7.06 -14.99
C MET A 104 22.43 5.66 -14.48
N ALA A 105 22.30 4.68 -15.39
CA ALA A 105 22.47 3.24 -15.21
C ALA A 105 21.31 2.51 -14.51
N ASP A 106 20.38 1.98 -15.31
CA ASP A 106 20.06 0.55 -15.30
C ASP A 106 19.17 0.25 -16.53
N ASP A 107 19.67 -0.64 -17.40
CA ASP A 107 18.99 -1.09 -18.61
C ASP A 107 17.72 -1.85 -18.23
N VAL A 108 16.55 -1.30 -18.60
CA VAL A 108 15.25 -1.91 -18.33
C VAL A 108 14.76 -2.64 -19.58
N GLU A 109 15.10 -3.93 -19.67
CA GLU A 109 14.44 -4.83 -20.60
C GLU A 109 13.15 -5.41 -19.99
N ASP A 110 12.04 -5.11 -20.67
CA ASP A 110 10.75 -5.78 -20.69
C ASP A 110 10.04 -6.11 -19.36
N HIS A 111 9.15 -5.21 -18.89
CA HIS A 111 7.97 -5.61 -18.12
C HIS A 111 6.75 -4.72 -18.40
N VAL A 112 6.07 -5.02 -19.51
CA VAL A 112 4.69 -4.59 -19.76
C VAL A 112 3.73 -5.41 -18.88
N TYR A 113 3.52 -4.97 -17.65
CA TYR A 113 2.31 -5.31 -16.91
C TYR A 113 1.55 -4.03 -16.61
N HIS A 114 0.40 -3.88 -17.28
CA HIS A 114 -0.51 -2.75 -17.15
C HIS A 114 -0.88 -2.46 -15.69
N LEU A 115 -0.23 -1.46 -15.10
CA LEU A 115 -0.63 -0.89 -13.82
C LEU A 115 -1.46 0.36 -14.11
N ARG A 116 -2.77 0.12 -14.24
CA ARG A 116 -3.79 1.17 -14.30
C ARG A 116 -3.66 2.08 -13.06
N SER A 117 -3.15 3.28 -13.33
CA SER A 117 -3.42 4.59 -12.71
C SER A 117 -3.86 4.63 -11.24
N ALA A 118 -3.00 5.18 -10.39
CA ALA A 118 -3.35 5.73 -9.07
C ALA A 118 -4.41 6.86 -9.11
N GLY A 119 -4.73 7.43 -10.29
CA GLY A 119 -5.84 8.38 -10.47
C GLY A 119 -7.23 7.74 -10.35
N THR A 120 -7.32 6.42 -10.51
CA THR A 120 -8.57 5.67 -10.33
C THR A 120 -8.88 5.31 -8.88
N SER A 121 -8.02 5.64 -7.90
CA SER A 121 -8.23 5.29 -6.48
C SER A 121 -8.98 6.39 -5.72
N ALA A 122 -8.49 7.63 -5.73
CA ALA A 122 -9.12 8.72 -4.98
C ALA A 122 -10.51 9.09 -5.53
N GLN A 123 -10.60 9.24 -6.86
CA GLN A 123 -11.86 9.49 -7.57
C GLN A 123 -12.88 8.36 -7.31
N LYS A 124 -12.45 7.10 -7.43
CA LYS A 124 -13.34 5.94 -7.27
C LYS A 124 -13.75 5.70 -5.81
N GLU A 125 -12.90 6.05 -4.85
CA GLU A 125 -13.27 6.01 -3.43
C GLU A 125 -14.29 7.10 -3.09
N MET A 126 -14.15 8.30 -3.70
CA MET A 126 -15.16 9.37 -3.62
C MET A 126 -16.48 8.95 -4.28
N GLU A 127 -16.44 8.45 -5.52
CA GLU A 127 -17.59 7.91 -6.24
C GLU A 127 -18.29 6.79 -5.46
N ARG A 128 -17.52 5.91 -4.82
CA ARG A 128 -18.05 4.82 -3.99
C ARG A 128 -18.72 5.36 -2.73
N ARG A 129 -18.15 6.38 -2.08
CA ARG A 129 -18.77 7.04 -0.91
C ARG A 129 -20.06 7.76 -1.30
N GLU A 130 -20.09 8.44 -2.44
CA GLU A 130 -21.29 9.11 -2.96
C GLU A 130 -22.39 8.10 -3.31
N LEU A 131 -22.04 7.02 -4.01
CA LEU A 131 -22.98 5.96 -4.37
C LEU A 131 -23.55 5.28 -3.11
N ALA A 132 -22.72 5.01 -2.10
CA ALA A 132 -23.18 4.44 -0.83
C ALA A 132 -24.15 5.38 -0.10
N ALA A 133 -23.90 6.69 -0.10
CA ALA A 133 -24.80 7.67 0.49
C ALA A 133 -26.16 7.72 -0.23
N GLN A 134 -26.18 7.67 -1.57
CA GLN A 134 -27.41 7.66 -2.36
C GLN A 134 -28.24 6.39 -2.17
N VAL A 135 -27.58 5.23 -2.05
CA VAL A 135 -28.27 3.97 -1.78
C VAL A 135 -28.92 3.99 -0.39
N GLN A 136 -28.21 4.50 0.62
CA GLN A 136 -28.76 4.60 1.98
C GLN A 136 -29.95 5.57 2.03
N GLU A 137 -29.84 6.73 1.38
CA GLU A 137 -30.95 7.70 1.28
C GLU A 137 -32.18 7.09 0.56
N GLY A 138 -31.96 6.24 -0.43
CA GLY A 138 -33.03 5.53 -1.12
C GLY A 138 -33.73 4.48 -0.25
N ILE A 139 -32.97 3.78 0.59
CA ILE A 139 -33.51 2.79 1.55
C ILE A 139 -34.35 3.49 2.63
N ASP A 140 -33.87 4.63 3.13
CA ASP A 140 -34.55 5.39 4.20
C ASP A 140 -35.88 6.04 3.73
N LYS A 141 -36.12 6.11 2.42
CA LYS A 141 -37.36 6.64 1.81
C LYS A 141 -38.38 5.56 1.44
N LEU A 142 -38.12 4.29 1.75
CA LEU A 142 -39.09 3.22 1.51
C LEU A 142 -40.03 3.09 2.73
N PRO A 143 -41.36 2.97 2.52
CA PRO A 143 -42.37 2.86 3.58
C PRO A 143 -42.36 1.50 4.29
#